data_AF-A0AAD6L8L7-F1
#
_entry.id   AF-A0AAD6L8L7-F1
#
_cell.length_a   1.000
_cell.length_b   1.000
_cell.length_c   1.000
_cell.angle_alpha   90.00
_cell.angle_beta   90.00
_cell.angle_gamma   90.00
#
_symmetry.space_group_name_H-M   'P 1'
#
loop_
_entity.id
_entity.type
_entity.pdbx_description
1 polymer ?
#
loop_
_entity_poly.entity_id
_entity_poly.type
_entity_poly.pdbx_seq_one_letter_code
_entity_poly.pdbx_strand_id
1 'polypeptide(L)'
;MIWITVSASPASVLHILLCYAVDLYSAKHPLVLCTDDAGVFSTSLSNEYKLASTAFGLGKREMFELARNGIECIFAGDEVKQDLVETFDSAAKKLNL
;
A
#
# COMPACT_ATOMS: atom_id res chain seq x y z
N MET A 1 5.17 -3.19 11.48
CA MET A 1 4.02 -2.93 10.59
C MET A 1 3.69 -1.46 10.69
N ILE A 2 3.94 -0.72 9.62
CA ILE A 2 3.73 0.72 9.58
C ILE A 2 2.62 1.00 8.57
N TRP A 3 1.59 1.70 9.03
CA TRP A 3 0.48 2.21 8.22
C TRP A 3 0.88 3.55 7.65
N ILE A 4 0.80 3.71 6.33
CA ILE A 4 1.29 4.92 5.65
C ILE A 4 0.15 5.55 4.85
N THR A 5 -0.13 6.81 5.17
CA THR A 5 -0.94 7.71 4.34
C THR A 5 -0.02 8.63 3.57
N VAL A 6 -0.22 8.66 2.27
CA VAL A 6 0.56 9.39 1.29
C VAL A 6 -0.06 10.75 0.99
N SER A 7 -1.34 10.98 1.32
CA SER A 7 -1.97 12.31 1.27
C SER A 7 -2.16 12.92 2.67
N ALA A 8 -1.27 13.86 3.03
CA ALA A 8 -1.42 14.72 4.21
C ALA A 8 -1.51 16.20 3.77
N SER A 9 -2.57 16.89 4.22
CA SER A 9 -2.73 18.35 4.08
C SER A 9 -2.13 18.99 5.33
N PRO A 10 -0.80 19.23 5.38
CA PRO A 10 -0.14 20.25 4.55
C PRO A 10 1.15 19.76 3.83
N ALA A 11 1.49 20.43 2.73
CA ALA A 11 2.56 20.08 1.79
C ALA A 11 3.97 19.86 2.38
N SER A 12 4.28 20.40 3.57
CA SER A 12 5.58 20.25 4.24
C SER A 12 5.71 18.93 5.00
N VAL A 13 4.63 18.43 5.61
CA VAL A 13 4.60 17.15 6.33
C VAL A 13 4.53 15.98 5.34
N LEU A 14 3.86 16.21 4.21
CA LEU A 14 3.76 15.31 3.07
C LEU A 14 5.11 14.79 2.57
N HIS A 15 6.09 15.69 2.40
CA HIS A 15 7.40 15.33 1.86
C HIS A 15 8.19 14.41 2.81
N ILE A 16 8.07 14.63 4.13
CA ILE A 16 8.79 13.86 5.15
C ILE A 16 8.19 12.44 5.27
N LEU A 17 6.86 12.32 5.32
CA LEU A 17 6.18 11.02 5.35
C LEU A 17 6.47 10.20 4.09
N LEU A 18 6.55 10.86 2.93
CA LEU A 18 6.88 10.22 1.67
C LEU A 18 8.32 9.70 1.64
N CYS A 19 9.30 10.52 2.05
CA CYS A 19 10.69 10.09 2.14
C CYS A 19 10.85 8.91 3.11
N TYR A 20 10.21 8.99 4.28
CA TYR A 20 10.26 7.91 5.26
C TYR A 20 9.64 6.61 4.73
N ALA A 21 8.53 6.71 4.00
CA ALA A 21 7.88 5.56 3.38
C ALA A 21 8.76 4.89 2.30
N VAL A 22 9.46 5.69 1.50
CA VAL A 22 10.42 5.22 0.49
C VAL A 22 11.61 4.51 1.16
N ASP A 23 12.13 5.07 2.26
CA ASP A 23 13.24 4.47 3.00
C ASP A 23 12.85 3.11 3.59
N LEU A 24 11.65 3.03 4.19
CA LEU A 24 11.10 1.79 4.73
C LEU A 24 10.89 0.72 3.65
N TYR A 25 10.33 1.11 2.50
CA TYR A 25 10.17 0.21 1.37
C TYR A 25 11.54 -0.30 0.88
N SER A 26 12.51 0.60 0.72
CA SER A 26 13.88 0.27 0.29
C SER A 26 14.59 -0.65 1.29
N ALA A 27 14.31 -0.50 2.59
CA ALA A 27 14.80 -1.37 3.65
C ALA A 27 14.04 -2.71 3.75
N LYS A 28 13.08 -2.98 2.86
CA LYS A 28 12.19 -4.15 2.89
C LYS A 28 11.41 -4.30 4.21
N HIS A 29 11.08 -3.18 4.84
CA HIS A 29 10.26 -3.20 6.04
C HIS A 29 8.79 -3.49 5.67
N PRO A 30 8.06 -4.31 6.44
CA PRO A 30 6.63 -4.55 6.19
C PRO A 30 5.81 -3.26 6.28
N LEU A 31 5.18 -2.89 5.16
CA LEU A 31 4.41 -1.66 5.02
C LEU A 31 3.04 -1.94 4.39
N VAL A 32 2.03 -1.17 4.83
CA VAL A 32 0.68 -1.22 4.29
C VAL A 32 0.20 0.20 4.02
N LEU A 33 -0.24 0.46 2.79
CA LEU A 33 -0.84 1.75 2.42
C LEU A 33 -2.26 1.85 2.96
N CYS A 34 -2.60 2.99 3.54
CA CYS A 34 -3.93 3.27 4.08
C CYS A 34 -4.31 4.74 3.91
N THR A 35 -5.60 5.04 4.06
CA THR A 35 -6.11 6.41 3.96
C THR A 35 -5.99 7.20 5.27
N ASP A 36 -5.78 6.54 6.41
CA ASP A 36 -5.95 7.07 7.77
C ASP A 36 -7.38 7.59 7.99
N ASP A 37 -7.70 8.79 7.51
CA ASP A 37 -9.05 9.34 7.46
C ASP A 37 -9.39 9.88 6.06
N ALA A 38 -10.05 9.04 5.26
CA ALA A 38 -10.41 9.38 3.88
C ALA A 38 -11.34 10.60 3.78
N GLY A 39 -12.18 10.83 4.79
CA GLY A 39 -13.12 11.96 4.82
C GLY A 39 -12.40 13.27 5.13
N VAL A 40 -11.52 13.26 6.13
CA VAL A 40 -10.73 14.44 6.52
C VAL A 40 -9.74 14.83 5.42
N PHE A 41 -9.07 13.87 4.79
CA PHE A 41 -8.09 14.15 3.74
C PHE A 41 -8.68 14.23 2.34
N SER A 42 -9.99 14.00 2.18
CA SER A 42 -10.66 13.97 0.87
C SER A 42 -9.93 13.08 -0.14
N THR A 43 -9.51 11.89 0.31
CA THR A 43 -8.74 10.92 -0.49
C THR A 43 -9.47 9.58 -0.64
N SER A 44 -8.88 8.67 -1.39
CA SER A 44 -9.31 7.27 -1.50
C SER A 44 -8.09 6.36 -1.50
N LEU A 45 -8.26 5.09 -1.10
CA LEU A 45 -7.17 4.13 -1.10
C LEU A 45 -6.52 4.01 -2.50
N SER A 46 -7.33 4.00 -3.57
CA SER A 46 -6.82 4.02 -4.95
C SER A 46 -5.93 5.22 -5.26
N ASN A 47 -6.25 6.39 -4.71
CA ASN A 47 -5.43 7.59 -4.86
C ASN A 47 -4.10 7.47 -4.09
N GLU A 48 -4.12 6.90 -2.88
CA GLU A 48 -2.90 6.61 -2.11
C GLU A 48 -1.95 5.67 -2.89
N TYR A 49 -2.49 4.60 -3.49
CA TYR A 49 -1.72 3.68 -4.33
C TYR A 49 -1.12 4.37 -5.57
N LYS A 50 -1.86 5.29 -6.20
CA LYS A 50 -1.37 6.08 -7.33
C LYS A 50 -0.22 7.01 -6.91
N LEU A 51 -0.36 7.69 -5.77
CA LEU A 51 0.68 8.55 -5.23
C LEU A 51 1.93 7.76 -4.84
N ALA A 52 1.76 6.61 -4.18
CA ALA A 52 2.86 5.72 -3.81
C ALA A 52 3.60 5.19 -5.05
N SER A 53 2.90 4.76 -6.10
CA SER A 53 3.51 4.32 -7.37
C SER A 53 4.39 5.43 -7.97
N THR A 54 3.91 6.67 -7.96
CA THR A 54 4.66 7.82 -8.49
C THR A 54 5.87 8.14 -7.62
N ALA A 55 5.71 8.14 -6.29
CA ALA A 55 6.75 8.52 -5.35
C ALA A 55 7.87 7.48 -5.24
N PHE A 56 7.51 6.20 -5.27
CA PHE A 56 8.45 5.09 -5.10
C PHE A 56 9.04 4.66 -6.46
N GLY A 57 8.49 5.15 -7.57
CA GLY A 57 8.89 4.74 -8.92
C GLY A 57 8.48 3.30 -9.25
N LEU A 58 7.40 2.80 -8.63
CA LEU A 58 6.97 1.40 -8.74
C LEU A 58 6.00 1.18 -9.89
N GLY A 59 6.25 0.11 -10.64
CA GLY A 59 5.38 -0.37 -11.70
C GLY A 59 4.20 -1.19 -11.19
N LYS A 60 3.38 -1.66 -12.13
CA LYS A 60 2.15 -2.41 -11.84
C LYS A 60 2.41 -3.69 -11.04
N ARG A 61 3.51 -4.39 -11.32
CA ARG A 61 3.88 -5.63 -10.61
C ARG A 61 4.30 -5.33 -9.18
N GLU A 62 5.20 -4.38 -8.97
CA GLU A 62 5.66 -4.06 -7.61
C GLU A 62 4.52 -3.49 -6.75
N MET A 63 3.63 -2.68 -7.32
CA MET A 63 2.45 -2.19 -6.60
C MET A 63 1.47 -3.31 -6.24
N PHE A 64 1.35 -4.32 -7.10
CA PHE A 64 0.52 -5.49 -6.84
C PHE A 64 1.08 -6.33 -5.69
N GLU A 65 2.40 -6.59 -5.71
CA GLU A 65 3.09 -7.29 -4.64
C GLU A 65 3.00 -6.52 -3.30
N LEU A 66 3.15 -5.20 -3.35
CA LEU A 66 2.98 -4.33 -2.17
C LEU A 66 1.60 -4.49 -1.53
N ALA A 67 0.54 -4.50 -2.36
CA ALA A 67 -0.82 -4.73 -1.88
C ALA A 67 -1.01 -6.14 -1.30
N ARG A 68 -0.49 -7.17 -1.98
CA ARG A 68 -0.60 -8.57 -1.57
C ARG A 68 0.10 -8.83 -0.24
N ASN A 69 1.26 -8.21 0.00
CA ASN A 69 2.01 -8.32 1.26
C ASN A 69 1.23 -7.80 2.47
N GLY A 70 0.22 -6.95 2.26
CA GLY A 70 -0.68 -6.51 3.33
C GLY A 70 -1.45 -7.65 4.00
N ILE A 71 -1.62 -8.80 3.34
CA ILE A 71 -2.29 -9.98 3.91
C ILE A 71 -1.52 -10.53 5.11
N GLU A 72 -0.19 -10.50 5.08
CA GLU A 72 0.64 -10.96 6.20
C GLU A 72 0.46 -10.09 7.46
N CYS A 73 -0.03 -8.87 7.27
CA CYS A 73 -0.16 -7.83 8.28
C CYS A 73 -1.56 -7.77 8.93
N ILE A 74 -2.55 -8.53 8.43
CA ILE A 74 -3.91 -8.49 8.97
C ILE A 74 -4.06 -9.35 10.23
N PHE A 75 -5.01 -8.99 11.10
CA PHE A 75 -5.36 -9.75 12.31
C PHE A 75 -6.42 -10.83 12.09
N ALA A 76 -6.68 -11.22 10.84
CA ALA A 76 -7.58 -12.32 10.51
C ALA A 76 -6.90 -13.68 10.70
N GLY A 77 -7.72 -14.73 10.87
CA GLY A 77 -7.25 -16.11 10.95
C GLY A 77 -6.72 -16.65 9.61
N ASP A 78 -6.10 -17.83 9.66
CA ASP A 78 -5.40 -18.40 8.51
C ASP A 78 -6.33 -18.69 7.31
N GLU A 79 -7.57 -19.11 7.56
CA GLU A 79 -8.57 -19.35 6.52
C GLU A 79 -8.82 -18.07 5.68
N VAL A 80 -9.07 -16.95 6.34
CA VAL A 80 -9.28 -15.64 5.67
C VAL A 80 -8.01 -15.19 4.94
N LYS A 81 -6.83 -15.43 5.51
CA LYS A 81 -5.56 -15.10 4.84
C LYS A 81 -5.37 -15.92 3.55
N GLN A 82 -5.70 -17.21 3.58
CA GLN A 82 -5.64 -18.07 2.39
C GLN A 82 -6.63 -17.63 1.32
N ASP A 83 -7.87 -17.32 1.68
CA ASP A 83 -8.88 -16.82 0.73
C ASP A 83 -8.42 -15.53 0.03
N LEU A 84 -7.79 -14.61 0.78
CA LEU A 84 -7.23 -13.38 0.23
C LEU A 84 -6.04 -13.68 -0.70
N VAL A 85 -5.15 -14.59 -0.31
CA VAL A 85 -4.03 -15.04 -1.16
C VAL A 85 -4.55 -15.58 -2.49
N GLU A 86 -5.54 -16.46 -2.47
CA GLU A 86 -6.15 -17.03 -3.69
C GLU A 86 -6.82 -15.96 -4.56
N THR A 87 -7.47 -14.98 -3.92
CA THR A 87 -8.09 -13.83 -4.59
C THR A 87 -7.03 -13.02 -5.34
N PHE A 88 -5.90 -12.71 -4.69
CA PHE A 88 -4.79 -12.00 -5.31
C PHE A 88 -4.17 -12.85 -6.43
N ASP A 89 -3.91 -14.13 -6.22
CA ASP A 89 -3.29 -14.98 -7.25
C ASP A 89 -4.18 -15.12 -8.50
N SER A 90 -5.50 -15.15 -8.30
CA SER A 90 -6.48 -15.11 -9.39
C SER A 90 -6.48 -13.76 -10.12
N ALA A 91 -6.33 -12.65 -9.40
CA ALA A 91 -6.23 -11.32 -10.00
C ALA A 91 -4.93 -11.14 -10.79
N ALA A 92 -3.80 -11.65 -10.30
CA ALA A 92 -2.51 -11.60 -10.99
C ALA A 92 -2.60 -12.24 -12.39
N LYS A 93 -3.20 -13.44 -12.46
CA LYS A 93 -3.45 -14.15 -13.73
C LYS A 93 -4.29 -13.32 -14.71
N LYS A 94 -5.38 -12.71 -14.22
CA LYS A 94 -6.27 -11.87 -15.05
C LYS A 94 -5.58 -10.60 -15.55
N LEU A 95 -4.67 -10.05 -14.76
CA LEU A 95 -3.97 -8.80 -15.05
C LEU A 95 -2.69 -8.98 -15.88
N ASN A 96 -2.36 -10.24 -16.24
CA ASN A 96 -1.10 -10.65 -16.87
C ASN A 96 0.12 -10.10 -16.12
N LEU A 97 0.04 -10.20 -14.79
CA LEU A 97 1.15 -9.93 -13.88
C LEU A 97 1.93 -11.23 -13.71
#